data_AF-A0A965LZE1-F1
#
_entry.id   AF-A0A965LZE1-F1
#
_cell.length_a   1.000
_cell.length_b   1.000
_cell.length_c   1.000
_cell.angle_alpha   90.00
_cell.angle_beta   90.00
_cell.angle_gamma   90.00
#
_symmetry.space_group_name_H-M   'P 1'
#
loop_
_entity.id
_entity.type
_entity.pdbx_description
1 polymer ?
#
loop_
_entity_poly.entity_id
_entity_poly.type
_entity_poly.pdbx_seq_one_letter_code
_entity_poly.pdbx_strand_id
1 'polypeptide(L)'
;VAERGLELMCKRLMSRVAFGKRISEHSVWHERIAESRCMIDQARLMTLQAAHMMDTVGNKVARREIAMIKVIAPNVAGKVLDWAIQAHGGGGVSDDFPLAAMWAHSRTLRFADGPDEVHRAAIAKLEIARHSPIPGDVERVEIPVTRGS
;
A
#
# COMPACT_ATOMS: atom_id res chain seq x y z
N VAL A 1 -3.76 -8.96 1.99
CA VAL A 1 -4.61 -8.61 0.83
C VAL A 1 -3.81 -8.52 -0.48
N ALA A 2 -2.78 -7.67 -0.58
CA ALA A 2 -1.98 -7.50 -1.81
C ALA A 2 -1.38 -8.82 -2.36
N GLU A 3 -0.78 -9.65 -1.49
CA GLU A 3 -0.27 -10.99 -1.86
C GLU A 3 -1.34 -11.87 -2.53
N ARG A 4 -2.56 -11.85 -1.98
CA ARG A 4 -3.68 -12.61 -2.55
C ARG A 4 -4.11 -12.04 -3.90
N GLY A 5 -4.08 -10.71 -4.07
CA GLY A 5 -4.31 -10.06 -5.35
C GLY A 5 -3.30 -10.50 -6.42
N LEU A 6 -2.00 -10.50 -6.08
CA LEU A 6 -0.94 -10.95 -6.96
C LEU A 6 -1.07 -12.45 -7.31
N GLU A 7 -1.39 -13.29 -6.33
CA GLU A 7 -1.63 -14.72 -6.55
C GLU A 7 -2.78 -14.95 -7.55
N LEU A 8 -3.93 -14.30 -7.33
CA LEU A 8 -5.09 -14.40 -8.22
C LEU A 8 -4.75 -13.89 -9.62
N MET A 9 -4.03 -12.78 -9.73
CA MET A 9 -3.53 -12.24 -10.99
C MET A 9 -2.71 -13.29 -11.75
N CYS A 10 -1.65 -13.83 -11.15
CA CYS A 10 -0.79 -14.82 -11.79
C CYS A 10 -1.56 -16.08 -12.22
N LYS A 11 -2.42 -16.62 -11.34
CA LYS A 11 -3.26 -17.80 -11.66
C LYS A 11 -4.16 -17.53 -12.86
N ARG A 12 -4.81 -16.37 -12.91
CA ARG A 12 -5.66 -15.99 -14.04
C ARG A 12 -4.89 -15.90 -15.35
N LEU A 13 -3.76 -15.22 -15.34
CA LEU A 13 -2.93 -15.01 -16.52
C LEU A 13 -2.41 -16.33 -17.11
N MET A 14 -2.06 -17.29 -16.25
CA MET A 14 -1.62 -18.63 -16.66
C MET A 14 -2.76 -19.51 -17.19
N SER A 15 -3.98 -19.33 -16.67
CA SER A 15 -5.14 -20.17 -17.03
C SER A 15 -5.84 -19.77 -18.34
N ARG A 16 -5.68 -18.51 -18.77
CA ARG A 16 -6.43 -17.96 -19.91
C ARG A 16 -5.55 -17.86 -21.16
N VAL A 17 -6.06 -18.36 -22.28
CA VAL A 17 -5.49 -18.14 -23.62
C VAL A 17 -6.33 -17.08 -24.34
N ALA A 18 -5.65 -16.10 -24.93
CA ALA A 18 -6.24 -15.05 -25.76
C ALA A 18 -5.17 -14.49 -26.70
N PHE A 19 -5.57 -14.07 -27.90
CA PHE A 19 -4.64 -13.53 -28.90
C PHE A 19 -3.48 -14.50 -29.23
N GLY A 20 -3.79 -15.80 -29.35
CA GLY A 20 -2.86 -16.82 -29.83
C GLY A 20 -1.89 -17.41 -28.80
N LYS A 21 -1.90 -16.96 -27.54
CA LYS A 21 -1.04 -17.51 -26.45
C LYS A 21 -1.65 -17.30 -25.07
N ARG A 22 -1.05 -17.84 -24.00
CA ARG A 22 -1.52 -17.53 -22.64
C ARG A 22 -1.35 -16.05 -22.35
N ILE A 23 -2.26 -15.50 -21.55
CA ILE A 23 -2.18 -14.07 -21.22
C ILE A 23 -0.86 -13.75 -20.50
N SER A 24 -0.36 -14.70 -19.68
CA SER A 24 0.94 -14.62 -19.01
C SER A 24 2.14 -14.45 -19.95
N GLU A 25 2.02 -14.73 -21.24
CA GLU A 25 3.11 -14.65 -22.22
C GLU A 25 3.18 -13.28 -22.92
N HIS A 26 2.30 -12.34 -22.58
CA HIS A 26 2.36 -10.96 -23.07
C HIS A 26 3.19 -10.10 -22.11
N SER A 27 4.19 -9.39 -22.63
CA SER A 27 5.20 -8.66 -21.85
C SER A 27 4.63 -7.63 -20.87
N VAL A 28 3.49 -7.00 -21.20
CA VAL A 28 2.79 -6.06 -20.31
C VAL A 28 2.48 -6.67 -18.93
N TRP A 29 2.27 -7.98 -18.86
CA TRP A 29 2.01 -8.66 -17.59
C TRP A 29 3.28 -8.97 -16.82
N HIS A 30 4.42 -9.15 -17.48
CA HIS A 30 5.70 -9.35 -16.79
C HIS A 30 6.05 -8.11 -15.97
N GLU A 31 5.92 -6.92 -16.56
CA GLU A 31 6.17 -5.64 -15.88
C GLU A 31 5.25 -5.49 -14.65
N ARG A 32 3.94 -5.70 -14.82
CA ARG A 32 2.96 -5.56 -13.73
C ARG A 32 3.18 -6.57 -12.60
N ILE A 33 3.54 -7.81 -12.93
CA ILE A 33 3.84 -8.85 -11.93
C ILE A 33 5.11 -8.47 -11.15
N ALA A 34 6.17 -8.05 -11.86
CA ALA A 34 7.42 -7.64 -11.24
C ALA A 34 7.22 -6.42 -10.32
N GLU A 35 6.56 -5.38 -10.82
CA GLU A 35 6.23 -4.17 -10.06
C GLU A 35 5.38 -4.50 -8.83
N SER A 36 4.38 -5.37 -8.97
CA SER A 36 3.56 -5.83 -7.84
C SER A 36 4.40 -6.50 -6.76
N ARG A 37 5.31 -7.41 -7.13
CA ARG A 37 6.19 -8.11 -6.19
C ARG A 37 7.11 -7.11 -5.47
N CYS A 38 7.76 -6.22 -6.22
CA CYS A 38 8.61 -5.17 -5.66
C CYS A 38 7.87 -4.29 -4.66
N MET A 39 6.71 -3.74 -5.06
CA MET A 39 5.90 -2.89 -4.18
C MET A 39 5.44 -3.62 -2.90
N ILE A 40 5.02 -4.88 -3.03
CA ILE A 40 4.58 -5.68 -1.87
C ILE A 40 5.74 -5.88 -0.90
N ASP A 41 6.93 -6.24 -1.40
CA ASP A 41 8.08 -6.51 -0.54
C ASP A 41 8.62 -5.22 0.09
N GLN A 42 8.61 -4.10 -0.64
CA GLN A 42 8.92 -2.77 -0.08
C GLN A 42 7.94 -2.38 1.05
N ALA A 43 6.63 -2.54 0.83
CA ALA A 43 5.63 -2.26 1.85
C ALA A 43 5.76 -3.18 3.06
N ARG A 44 6.08 -4.47 2.84
CA ARG A 44 6.33 -5.44 3.92
C ARG A 44 7.53 -5.02 4.76
N LEU A 45 8.66 -4.70 4.14
CA LEU A 45 9.86 -4.28 4.86
C LEU A 45 9.62 -3.01 5.66
N MET A 46 8.94 -2.00 5.08
CA MET A 46 8.60 -0.78 5.80
C MET A 46 7.61 -1.03 6.95
N THR A 47 6.68 -1.98 6.79
CA THR A 47 5.79 -2.40 7.89
C THR A 47 6.59 -2.98 9.05
N LEU A 48 7.52 -3.89 8.76
CA LEU A 48 8.37 -4.50 9.78
C LEU A 48 9.29 -3.48 10.44
N GLN A 49 9.79 -2.51 9.67
CA GLN A 49 10.58 -1.40 10.21
C GLN A 49 9.75 -0.53 11.16
N ALA A 50 8.53 -0.17 10.79
CA ALA A 50 7.64 0.60 11.67
C ALA A 50 7.34 -0.15 12.97
N ALA A 51 7.03 -1.44 12.88
CA ALA A 51 6.80 -2.30 14.05
C ALA A 51 8.04 -2.36 14.96
N HIS A 52 9.22 -2.61 14.36
CA HIS A 52 10.48 -2.63 15.11
C HIS A 52 10.76 -1.31 15.84
N MET A 53 10.52 -0.17 15.19
CA MET A 53 10.68 1.15 15.80
C MET A 53 9.69 1.37 16.96
N MET A 54 8.44 0.93 16.80
CA MET A 54 7.45 0.99 17.88
C MET A 54 7.89 0.19 19.10
N ASP A 55 8.42 -1.02 18.89
CA ASP A 55 8.84 -1.92 19.97
C ASP A 55 10.12 -1.46 20.68
N THR A 56 11.03 -0.79 19.95
CA THR A 56 12.37 -0.44 20.48
C THR A 56 12.47 0.97 21.05
N VAL A 57 11.82 1.94 20.42
CA VAL A 57 11.91 3.36 20.81
C VAL A 57 10.56 4.01 21.12
N GLY A 58 9.47 3.24 21.01
CA GLY A 58 8.12 3.68 21.31
C GLY A 58 7.45 4.49 20.20
N ASN A 59 6.11 4.52 20.25
CA ASN A 59 5.27 5.11 19.20
C ASN A 59 5.52 6.60 18.95
N LYS A 60 5.91 7.37 19.98
CA LYS A 60 6.20 8.81 19.82
C LYS A 60 7.41 9.04 18.93
N VAL A 61 8.44 8.20 19.01
CA VAL A 61 9.63 8.33 18.16
C VAL A 61 9.36 7.72 16.79
N ALA A 62 8.65 6.59 16.73
CA ALA A 62 8.28 5.89 15.49
C ALA A 62 7.19 6.56 14.64
N ARG A 63 6.67 7.73 15.07
CA ARG A 63 5.51 8.39 14.46
C ARG A 63 5.66 8.68 12.97
N ARG A 64 6.89 8.89 12.49
CA ARG A 64 7.18 9.08 11.05
C ARG A 64 6.97 7.79 10.28
N GLU A 65 7.57 6.70 10.74
CA GLU A 65 7.52 5.37 10.12
C GLU A 65 6.09 4.82 10.11
N ILE A 66 5.34 5.02 11.19
CA ILE A 66 3.92 4.67 11.28
C ILE A 66 3.10 5.43 10.22
N ALA A 67 3.28 6.74 10.11
CA ALA A 67 2.56 7.55 9.13
C ALA A 67 2.92 7.14 7.69
N MET A 68 4.20 6.87 7.40
CA MET A 68 4.66 6.44 6.08
C MET A 68 3.98 5.14 5.67
N ILE A 69 4.03 4.10 6.52
CA ILE A 69 3.44 2.81 6.15
C ILE A 69 1.91 2.87 6.05
N LYS A 70 1.27 3.71 6.88
CA LYS A 70 -0.19 3.92 6.82
C LYS A 70 -0.64 4.50 5.49
N VAL A 71 0.19 5.28 4.81
CA VAL A 71 -0.06 5.75 3.44
C VAL A 71 0.29 4.65 2.43
N ILE A 72 1.47 4.05 2.54
CA ILE A 72 2.01 3.17 1.49
C ILE A 72 1.24 1.85 1.39
N ALA A 73 1.00 1.16 2.50
CA ALA A 73 0.39 -0.17 2.49
C ALA A 73 -0.97 -0.23 1.76
N PRO A 74 -1.96 0.65 2.05
CA PRO A 74 -3.24 0.60 1.35
C PRO A 74 -3.15 1.07 -0.11
N ASN A 75 -2.21 1.96 -0.45
CA ASN A 75 -1.98 2.37 -1.84
C ASN A 75 -1.38 1.23 -2.68
N VAL A 76 -0.40 0.49 -2.14
CA VAL A 76 0.18 -0.71 -2.77
C VAL A 76 -0.89 -1.79 -2.94
N ALA A 77 -1.67 -2.07 -1.90
CA ALA A 77 -2.74 -3.05 -1.99
C ALA A 77 -3.79 -2.68 -3.05
N GLY A 78 -4.22 -1.41 -3.10
CA GLY A 78 -5.15 -0.92 -4.12
C GLY A 78 -4.59 -1.07 -5.54
N LYS A 79 -3.31 -0.75 -5.75
CA LYS A 79 -2.67 -0.86 -7.07
C LYS A 79 -2.55 -2.31 -7.56
N VAL A 80 -2.12 -3.23 -6.70
CA VAL A 80 -2.01 -4.65 -7.04
C VAL A 80 -3.39 -5.25 -7.33
N LEU A 81 -4.41 -4.87 -6.55
CA LEU A 81 -5.78 -5.33 -6.78
C LEU A 81 -6.37 -4.80 -8.07
N ASP A 82 -6.09 -3.55 -8.44
CA ASP A 82 -6.50 -2.95 -9.71
C ASP A 82 -5.94 -3.75 -10.90
N TRP A 83 -4.66 -4.11 -10.88
CA TRP A 83 -4.10 -4.99 -11.92
C TRP A 83 -4.66 -6.40 -11.90
N ALA A 84 -4.95 -6.95 -10.72
CA ALA A 84 -5.61 -8.25 -10.61
C ALA A 84 -7.02 -8.22 -11.22
N ILE A 85 -7.80 -7.15 -10.98
CA ILE A 85 -9.10 -6.91 -11.62
C ILE A 85 -8.92 -6.87 -13.14
N GLN A 86 -7.96 -6.08 -13.63
CA GLN A 86 -7.68 -5.98 -15.06
C GLN A 86 -7.30 -7.34 -15.69
N ALA A 87 -6.60 -8.21 -14.96
CA ALA A 87 -6.26 -9.56 -15.44
C ALA A 87 -7.48 -10.48 -15.58
N HIS A 88 -8.51 -10.24 -14.76
CA HIS A 88 -9.76 -10.99 -14.79
C HIS A 88 -10.77 -10.43 -15.79
N GLY A 89 -10.57 -9.21 -16.29
CA GLY A 89 -11.50 -8.55 -17.22
C GLY A 89 -12.83 -8.24 -16.53
N GLY A 90 -13.95 -8.44 -17.23
CA GLY A 90 -15.29 -8.23 -16.66
C GLY A 90 -15.57 -9.05 -15.39
N GLY A 91 -14.98 -10.23 -15.25
CA GLY A 91 -15.10 -11.02 -14.01
C GLY A 91 -14.40 -10.38 -12.81
N GLY A 92 -13.39 -9.54 -13.03
CA GLY A 92 -12.70 -8.84 -11.93
C GLY A 92 -13.58 -7.82 -11.20
N VAL A 93 -14.65 -7.36 -11.85
CA VAL A 93 -15.64 -6.41 -11.30
C VAL A 93 -16.98 -7.06 -10.99
N SER A 94 -17.09 -8.39 -11.10
CA SER A 94 -18.27 -9.16 -10.70
C SER A 94 -18.05 -9.83 -9.33
N ASP A 95 -19.07 -10.53 -8.85
CA ASP A 95 -19.00 -11.35 -7.63
C ASP A 95 -18.39 -12.76 -7.88
N ASP A 96 -17.97 -13.06 -9.12
CA ASP A 96 -17.34 -14.34 -9.46
C ASP A 96 -15.96 -14.51 -8.80
N PHE A 97 -15.31 -13.38 -8.51
CA PHE A 97 -14.00 -13.33 -7.86
C PHE A 97 -14.03 -12.32 -6.72
N PRO A 98 -13.26 -12.53 -5.64
CA PRO A 98 -13.28 -11.63 -4.48
C PRO A 98 -12.63 -10.26 -4.74
N LEU A 99 -12.20 -9.98 -5.98
CA LEU A 99 -11.33 -8.85 -6.31
C LEU A 99 -12.01 -7.49 -6.13
N ALA A 100 -13.27 -7.35 -6.56
CA ALA A 100 -14.03 -6.11 -6.41
C ALA A 100 -14.22 -5.74 -4.93
N ALA A 101 -14.65 -6.71 -4.10
CA ALA A 101 -14.80 -6.54 -2.67
C ALA A 101 -13.47 -6.23 -1.97
N MET A 102 -12.39 -6.96 -2.31
CA MET A 102 -11.05 -6.70 -1.79
C MET A 102 -10.56 -5.30 -2.14
N TRP A 103 -10.78 -4.83 -3.37
CA TRP A 103 -10.37 -3.50 -3.82
C TRP A 103 -11.15 -2.41 -3.09
N ALA A 104 -12.47 -2.57 -2.96
CA ALA A 104 -13.33 -1.63 -2.23
C ALA A 104 -12.89 -1.52 -0.76
N HIS A 105 -12.63 -2.64 -0.09
CA HIS A 105 -12.12 -2.63 1.29
C HIS A 105 -10.71 -2.02 1.39
N SER A 106 -9.81 -2.30 0.45
CA SER A 106 -8.49 -1.65 0.42
C SER A 106 -8.61 -0.13 0.25
N ARG A 107 -9.61 0.35 -0.50
CA ARG A 107 -9.87 1.76 -0.70
C ARG A 107 -10.35 2.46 0.58
N THR A 108 -11.11 1.77 1.44
CA THR A 108 -11.58 2.35 2.72
C THR A 108 -10.43 2.54 3.71
N LEU A 109 -9.39 1.70 3.66
CA LEU A 109 -8.21 1.82 4.53
C LEU A 109 -7.39 3.10 4.28
N ARG A 110 -7.61 3.79 3.16
CA ARG A 110 -7.04 5.12 2.90
C ARG A 110 -7.77 6.26 3.64
N PHE A 111 -8.85 5.94 4.36
CA PHE A 111 -9.60 6.85 5.21
C PHE A 111 -9.55 6.44 6.69
N ALA A 112 -9.60 5.14 6.97
CA ALA A 112 -9.53 4.59 8.32
C ALA A 112 -8.26 5.04 9.05
N ASP A 113 -8.33 5.27 10.36
CA ASP A 113 -7.21 5.72 11.22
C ASP A 113 -6.47 6.96 10.72
N GLY A 114 -7.21 7.85 10.04
CA GLY A 114 -6.70 9.06 9.41
C GLY A 114 -6.57 8.91 7.90
N PRO A 115 -7.10 9.86 7.14
CA PRO A 115 -6.96 9.84 5.69
C PRO A 115 -5.51 10.04 5.26
N ASP A 116 -5.16 9.56 4.06
CA ASP A 116 -3.80 9.66 3.50
C ASP A 116 -3.24 11.08 3.60
N GLU A 117 -4.06 12.11 3.40
CA GLU A 117 -3.68 13.52 3.43
C GLU A 117 -3.19 13.98 4.80
N VAL A 118 -3.80 13.48 5.88
CA VAL A 118 -3.39 13.80 7.25
C VAL A 118 -2.02 13.20 7.55
N HIS A 119 -1.80 11.94 7.15
CA HIS A 119 -0.52 11.27 7.32
C HIS A 119 0.58 11.91 6.46
N ARG A 120 0.28 12.28 5.21
CA ARG A 120 1.22 13.01 4.34
C ARG A 120 1.59 14.37 4.90
N ALA A 121 0.63 15.12 5.44
CA ALA A 121 0.91 16.40 6.09
C ALA A 121 1.83 16.23 7.30
N ALA A 122 1.61 15.18 8.12
CA ALA A 122 2.49 14.87 9.24
C ALA A 122 3.92 14.52 8.79
N ILE A 123 4.06 13.64 7.80
CA ILE A 123 5.36 13.27 7.21
C ILE A 123 6.09 14.52 6.70
N ALA A 124 5.39 15.38 5.95
CA ALA A 124 5.97 16.60 5.41
C ALA A 124 6.46 17.56 6.51
N LYS A 125 5.65 17.80 7.55
CA LYS A 125 6.05 18.66 8.68
C LYS A 125 7.29 18.11 9.40
N LEU A 126 7.34 16.81 9.64
CA LEU A 126 8.49 16.16 10.26
C LEU A 126 9.74 16.29 9.40
N GLU A 127 9.62 16.06 8.09
CA GLU A 127 10.76 16.14 7.19
C GLU A 127 11.29 17.58 7.07
N ILE A 128 10.41 18.57 6.96
CA ILE A 128 10.79 19.99 6.95
C ILE A 128 11.50 20.38 8.26
N ALA A 129 10.96 19.98 9.42
CA ALA A 129 11.53 20.32 10.72
C ALA A 129 12.96 19.78 10.91
N ARG A 130 13.30 18.65 10.28
CA ARG A 130 14.67 18.10 10.32
C ARG A 130 15.71 18.99 9.65
N HIS A 131 15.27 19.83 8.71
CA HIS A 131 16.11 20.79 7.99
C HIS A 131 15.91 22.22 8.48
N SER A 132 15.12 22.41 9.54
CA SER A 132 14.86 23.72 10.14
C SER A 132 16.10 24.23 10.88
N PRO A 133 16.48 25.52 10.75
CA PRO A 133 17.59 26.09 11.49
C PRO A 133 17.27 26.30 12.98
N ILE A 134 16.02 26.09 13.41
CA ILE A 134 15.57 26.29 14.79
C ILE A 134 15.86 25.03 15.62
N PRO A 135 16.64 25.12 16.72
CA PRO A 135 16.89 23.98 17.58
C PRO A 135 15.59 23.46 18.24
N GLY A 136 15.40 22.14 18.22
CA GLY A 136 14.25 21.48 18.84
C GLY A 136 12.95 21.57 18.04
N ASP A 137 13.00 21.98 16.76
CA ASP A 137 11.79 22.19 15.95
C ASP A 137 11.05 20.87 15.67
N VAL A 138 11.78 19.75 15.56
CA VAL A 138 11.21 18.42 15.35
C VAL A 138 10.33 18.00 16.54
N GLU A 139 10.77 18.25 17.76
CA GLU A 139 10.06 17.94 19.01
C GLU A 139 8.79 18.78 19.16
N ARG A 140 8.75 19.97 18.55
CA ARG A 140 7.59 20.88 18.54
C ARG A 140 6.55 20.53 17.48
N VAL A 141 6.85 19.65 16.52
CA VAL A 141 5.88 19.23 15.51
C VAL A 141 4.74 18.48 16.17
N GLU A 142 3.57 19.12 16.23
CA GLU A 142 2.31 18.46 16.55
C GLU A 142 1.84 17.64 15.37
N ILE A 143 1.72 16.32 15.59
CA ILE A 143 1.09 15.42 14.65
C ILE A 143 -0.39 15.35 15.02
N PRO A 144 -1.32 15.52 14.07
CA PRO A 144 -2.73 15.30 14.32
C PRO A 144 -2.91 13.90 14.93
N VAL A 145 -3.34 13.84 16.19
CA VAL A 145 -3.72 12.57 16.79
C VAL A 145 -5.02 12.17 16.12
N THR A 146 -4.95 11.23 15.19
CA THR A 146 -6.14 10.52 14.73
C THR A 146 -6.60 9.72 15.93
N ARG A 147 -7.59 10.25 16.67
CA ARG A 147 -8.15 9.55 17.83
C ARG A 147 -8.85 8.29 17.31
N GLY A 148 -8.09 7.21 17.19
CA GLY A 148 -8.61 5.86 17.29
C GLY A 148 -8.78 5.58 18.78
N SER A 149 -9.96 5.91 19.30
CA SER A 149 -10.46 5.37 20.57
C SER A 149 -10.89 3.93 20.37
#